data_AF-A0A6P4FNP2-F1
#
_entry.id   AF-A0A6P4FNP2-F1
#
_cell.length_a   1.000
_cell.length_b   1.000
_cell.length_c   1.000
_cell.angle_alpha   90.00
_cell.angle_beta   90.00
_cell.angle_gamma   90.00
#
_symmetry.space_group_name_H-M   'P 1'
#
loop_
_entity.id
_entity.type
_entity.pdbx_description
1 polymer ?
#
loop_
_entity_poly.entity_id
_entity_poly.type
_entity_poly.pdbx_seq_one_letter_code
_entity_poly.pdbx_strand_id
1 'polypeptide(L)'
;WKDSILSIPKKWLSTAESVDEFGFPDTLPKVPVPALDETMADYIRALEPITTPAQLERTKELIRQFTAPQGIGLRVHQYLLDKREAEDNWVSIALRSTFRLHLG
;
A
#
# COMPACT_ATOMS: atom_id res chain seq x y z
N TRP A 1 -27.40 -6.20 -9.11
CA TRP A 1 -26.51 -6.95 -8.21
C TRP A 1 -25.36 -7.68 -8.93
N LYS A 2 -25.22 -7.54 -10.26
CA LYS A 2 -24.06 -8.07 -11.02
C LYS A 2 -23.15 -6.98 -11.59
N ASP A 3 -23.54 -5.71 -11.48
CA ASP A 3 -22.91 -4.62 -12.25
C ASP A 3 -22.02 -3.69 -11.42
N SER A 4 -21.67 -4.03 -10.17
CA SER A 4 -20.97 -3.06 -9.29
C SER A 4 -19.87 -3.61 -8.38
N ILE A 5 -19.55 -4.90 -8.44
CA ILE A 5 -18.40 -5.44 -7.67
C ILE A 5 -17.13 -5.53 -8.53
N LEU A 6 -17.28 -5.50 -9.86
CA LEU A 6 -16.18 -5.53 -10.83
C LEU A 6 -16.11 -4.26 -11.68
N SER A 7 -16.70 -3.15 -11.23
CA SER A 7 -16.53 -1.86 -11.91
C SER A 7 -15.12 -1.33 -11.63
N ILE A 8 -14.13 -2.02 -12.20
CA ILE A 8 -12.78 -1.51 -12.34
C ILE A 8 -12.93 -0.21 -13.14
N PRO A 9 -12.42 0.93 -12.66
CA PRO A 9 -12.70 2.21 -13.31
C PRO A 9 -12.22 2.15 -14.77
N LYS A 10 -13.07 2.51 -15.74
CA LYS A 10 -12.79 2.42 -17.20
C LYS A 10 -11.40 2.94 -17.61
N LYS A 11 -10.86 3.92 -16.88
CA LYS A 11 -9.49 4.45 -17.07
C LYS A 11 -8.38 3.41 -16.90
N TRP A 12 -8.63 2.29 -16.23
CA TRP A 12 -7.67 1.18 -16.05
C TRP A 12 -7.69 0.21 -17.23
N LEU A 13 -8.82 0.11 -17.96
CA LEU A 13 -8.93 -0.75 -19.14
C LEU A 13 -8.48 -0.04 -20.42
N SER A 14 -8.61 1.30 -20.49
CA SER A 14 -8.23 2.06 -21.69
C SER A 14 -6.72 2.05 -22.01
N THR A 15 -5.88 1.47 -21.14
CA THR A 15 -4.43 1.38 -21.34
C THR A 15 -3.93 0.01 -21.78
N ALA A 16 -4.81 -1.00 -21.87
CA ALA A 16 -4.41 -2.36 -22.20
C ALA A 16 -4.24 -2.52 -23.72
N GLU A 17 -3.02 -2.83 -24.17
CA GLU A 17 -2.71 -3.05 -25.59
C GLU A 17 -3.32 -4.35 -26.15
N SER A 18 -3.60 -5.33 -25.28
CA SER A 18 -4.26 -6.60 -25.61
C SER A 18 -5.00 -7.20 -24.41
N VAL A 19 -5.96 -8.08 -24.69
CA VAL A 19 -6.80 -8.76 -23.69
C VAL A 19 -6.80 -10.27 -23.92
N ASP A 20 -6.96 -11.04 -22.84
CA ASP A 20 -7.02 -12.50 -22.86
C ASP A 20 -8.35 -13.03 -23.43
N GLU A 21 -8.49 -14.36 -23.51
CA GLU A 21 -9.70 -15.05 -24.00
C GLU A 21 -10.98 -14.67 -23.21
N PHE A 22 -10.82 -14.19 -21.97
CA PHE A 22 -11.91 -13.77 -21.09
C PHE A 22 -12.15 -12.25 -21.10
N GLY A 23 -11.39 -11.50 -21.91
CA GLY A 23 -11.50 -10.06 -22.05
C GLY A 23 -10.83 -9.25 -20.93
N PHE A 24 -9.95 -9.86 -20.13
CA PHE A 24 -9.14 -9.15 -19.15
C PHE A 24 -7.85 -8.62 -19.78
N PRO A 25 -7.34 -7.45 -19.33
CA PRO A 25 -6.04 -6.95 -19.77
C PRO A 25 -4.93 -8.00 -19.58
N ASP A 26 -4.12 -8.21 -20.60
CA ASP A 26 -2.93 -9.10 -20.50
C ASP A 26 -1.92 -8.58 -19.47
N THR A 27 -1.92 -7.27 -19.23
CA THR A 27 -1.08 -6.63 -18.21
C THR A 27 -1.93 -5.77 -17.29
N LEU A 28 -1.92 -6.11 -16.01
CA LEU A 28 -2.56 -5.29 -14.99
C LEU A 28 -1.61 -4.18 -14.51
N PRO A 29 -2.10 -2.96 -14.31
CA PRO A 29 -1.30 -1.89 -13.72
C PRO A 29 -0.87 -2.28 -12.29
N LYS A 30 0.39 -1.96 -11.98
CA LYS A 30 1.00 -2.26 -10.68
C LYS A 30 0.31 -1.52 -9.53
N VAL A 31 0.21 -2.18 -8.38
CA VAL A 31 -0.29 -1.57 -7.14
C VAL A 31 0.57 -0.34 -6.79
N PRO A 32 -0.01 0.85 -6.59
CA PRO A 32 0.76 2.02 -6.24
C PRO A 32 1.30 1.93 -4.81
N VAL A 33 2.49 2.49 -4.58
CA VAL A 33 2.99 2.78 -3.23
C VAL A 33 2.52 4.19 -2.89
N PRO A 34 1.67 4.38 -1.85
CA PRO A 34 1.19 5.71 -1.46
C PRO A 34 2.35 6.57 -0.92
N ALA A 35 2.21 7.89 -1.00
CA ALA A 35 3.21 8.79 -0.46
C ALA A 35 3.38 8.56 1.05
N LEU A 36 4.63 8.61 1.54
CA LEU A 36 4.93 8.36 2.95
C LEU A 36 4.14 9.31 3.87
N ASP A 37 4.13 10.61 3.55
CA ASP A 37 3.47 11.63 4.36
C ASP A 37 1.95 11.45 4.43
N GLU A 38 1.33 11.13 3.28
CA GLU A 38 -0.10 10.82 3.21
C GLU A 38 -0.44 9.58 4.06
N THR A 39 0.37 8.52 3.93
CA THR A 39 0.20 7.29 4.72
C THR A 39 0.30 7.56 6.22
N MET A 40 1.25 8.39 6.64
CA MET A 40 1.42 8.75 8.05
C MET A 40 0.26 9.61 8.57
N ALA A 41 -0.26 10.53 7.75
CA ALA A 41 -1.42 11.34 8.11
C ALA A 41 -2.69 10.49 8.27
N ASP A 42 -2.92 9.55 7.36
CA ASP A 42 -4.05 8.62 7.42
C ASP A 42 -3.93 7.66 8.62
N TYR A 43 -2.72 7.23 8.94
CA TYR A 43 -2.46 6.41 10.12
C TYR A 43 -2.84 7.14 11.42
N ILE A 44 -2.51 8.43 11.56
CA ILE A 44 -2.94 9.24 12.71
C ILE A 44 -4.47 9.32 12.78
N ARG A 45 -5.15 9.58 11.65
CA ARG A 45 -6.62 9.67 11.60
C ARG A 45 -7.29 8.35 11.99
N ALA A 46 -6.70 7.21 11.61
CA ALA A 46 -7.21 5.89 11.99
C ALA A 46 -7.05 5.59 13.49
N LEU A 47 -6.02 6.15 14.14
CA LEU A 47 -5.76 5.95 15.57
C LEU A 47 -6.56 6.88 16.47
N GLU A 48 -6.93 8.06 16.00
CA GLU A 48 -7.66 9.07 16.76
C GLU A 48 -8.91 8.53 17.50
N PRO A 49 -9.82 7.74 16.89
CA PRO A 49 -11.00 7.24 17.59
C PRO A 49 -10.72 6.10 18.59
N ILE A 50 -9.55 5.47 18.55
CA ILE A 50 -9.23 4.26 19.34
C ILE A 50 -8.11 4.46 20.35
N THR A 51 -7.54 5.65 20.44
CA THR A 51 -6.43 5.98 21.36
C THR A 51 -6.77 7.14 22.28
N THR A 52 -6.15 7.17 23.45
CA THR A 52 -6.20 8.35 24.32
C THR A 52 -5.34 9.48 23.75
N PRO A 53 -5.59 10.75 24.14
CA PRO A 53 -4.77 11.89 23.67
C PRO A 53 -3.27 11.70 23.91
N ALA A 54 -2.87 11.17 25.08
CA ALA A 54 -1.47 10.93 25.40
C ALA A 54 -0.82 9.85 24.51
N GLN A 55 -1.55 8.79 24.16
CA GLN A 55 -1.07 7.77 23.22
C GLN A 55 -0.94 8.31 21.80
N LEU A 56 -1.90 9.13 21.37
CA LEU A 56 -1.89 9.74 20.05
C LEU A 56 -0.71 10.70 19.89
N GLU A 57 -0.45 11.56 20.88
CA GLU A 57 0.70 12.47 20.88
C GLU A 57 2.05 11.73 20.87
N ARG A 58 2.17 10.67 21.66
CA ARG A 58 3.36 9.80 21.60
C ARG A 58 3.55 9.21 20.21
N THR A 59 2.47 8.80 19.55
CA THR A 59 2.53 8.23 18.21
C THR A 59 2.94 9.27 17.16
N LYS A 60 2.41 10.50 17.24
CA LYS A 60 2.83 11.60 16.37
C LYS A 60 4.32 11.90 16.49
N GLU A 61 4.88 11.86 17.69
CA GLU A 61 6.32 12.04 17.89
C GLU A 61 7.14 10.90 17.27
N LEU A 62 6.69 9.64 17.38
CA LEU A 62 7.32 8.51 16.71
C LEU A 62 7.27 8.64 15.19
N ILE A 63 6.13 9.08 14.64
CA ILE A 63 5.98 9.35 13.20
C ILE A 63 6.94 10.46 12.75
N ARG A 64 7.10 11.53 13.53
CA ARG A 64 8.05 12.61 13.25
C ARG A 64 9.49 12.09 13.20
N GLN A 65 9.87 11.19 14.09
CA GLN A 65 11.20 10.57 14.08
C GLN A 65 11.37 9.60 12.90
N PHE A 66 10.33 8.84 12.57
CA PHE A 66 10.33 7.90 11.45
C PHE A 66 10.49 8.60 10.09
N THR A 67 9.84 9.75 9.93
CA THR A 67 9.81 10.55 8.69
C THR A 67 10.89 11.63 8.62
N ALA A 68 11.68 11.83 9.67
CA ALA A 68 12.78 12.78 9.67
C ALA A 68 13.77 12.48 8.51
N PRO A 69 14.56 13.47 8.04
CA PRO A 69 15.53 13.27 6.96
C PRO A 69 16.52 12.11 7.19
N GLN A 70 16.89 11.85 8.45
CA GLN A 70 17.72 10.74 8.89
C GLN A 70 16.93 9.56 9.47
N GLY A 71 15.60 9.63 9.43
CA GLY A 71 14.68 8.59 9.88
C GLY A 71 14.68 7.39 8.95
N ILE A 72 14.37 6.21 9.49
CA ILE A 72 14.35 4.97 8.72
C ILE A 72 13.19 4.90 7.71
N GLY A 73 12.14 5.71 7.90
CA GLY A 73 10.93 5.68 7.08
C GLY A 73 11.18 6.02 5.62
N LEU A 74 12.06 6.98 5.33
CA LEU A 74 12.45 7.32 3.95
C LEU A 74 13.15 6.14 3.25
N ARG A 75 14.03 5.42 3.97
CA ARG A 75 14.72 4.24 3.44
C ARG A 75 13.75 3.08 3.19
N VAL A 76 12.81 2.85 4.10
CA VAL A 76 11.76 1.83 3.92
C VAL A 76 10.85 2.19 2.75
N HIS A 77 10.46 3.46 2.62
CA HIS A 77 9.64 3.91 1.51
C HIS A 77 10.36 3.74 0.15
N GLN A 78 11.64 4.10 0.06
CA GLN A 78 12.44 3.86 -1.14
C GLN A 78 12.50 2.36 -1.49
N TYR A 79 12.73 1.50 -0.50
CA TYR A 79 12.71 0.05 -0.71
C TYR A 79 11.37 -0.45 -1.26
N LEU A 80 10.24 0.10 -0.80
CA LEU A 80 8.92 -0.25 -1.35
C LEU A 80 8.73 0.23 -2.79
N LEU A 81 9.27 1.41 -3.14
CA LEU A 81 9.28 1.90 -4.52
C LEU A 81 10.11 0.97 -5.42
N ASP A 82 11.31 0.61 -5.00
CA ASP A 82 12.18 -0.31 -5.75
C ASP A 82 11.50 -1.68 -5.92
N LYS A 83 10.84 -2.18 -4.87
CA LYS A 83 10.08 -3.44 -4.90
C LYS A 83 8.88 -3.38 -5.84
N ARG A 84 8.17 -2.24 -5.91
CA ARG A 84 7.10 -2.02 -6.90
C ARG A 84 7.64 -2.13 -8.31
N GLU A 85 8.82 -1.59 -8.59
CA GLU A 85 9.41 -1.71 -9.92
C GLU A 85 9.84 -3.14 -10.25
N ALA A 86 10.30 -3.91 -9.27
CA ALA A 86 10.74 -5.28 -9.46
C ALA A 86 9.62 -6.34 -9.52
N GLU A 87 8.47 -6.12 -8.87
CA GLU A 87 7.42 -7.14 -8.69
C GLU A 87 6.09 -6.71 -9.34
N ASP A 88 5.30 -7.69 -9.82
CA ASP A 88 3.93 -7.44 -10.33
C ASP A 88 3.00 -6.94 -9.21
N ASN A 89 3.23 -7.42 -7.99
CA ASN A 89 2.52 -7.00 -6.79
C ASN A 89 3.45 -7.01 -5.57
N TRP A 90 3.96 -5.84 -5.21
CA TRP A 90 4.87 -5.65 -4.08
C TRP A 90 4.26 -5.97 -2.70
N VAL A 91 2.94 -6.11 -2.59
CA VAL A 91 2.23 -6.47 -1.35
C VAL A 91 2.12 -7.99 -1.18
N SER A 92 2.20 -8.77 -2.27
CA SER A 92 1.94 -10.22 -2.26
C SER A 92 2.93 -11.01 -1.40
N ILE A 93 4.21 -10.62 -1.37
CA ILE A 93 5.22 -11.28 -0.52
C ILE A 93 5.12 -10.88 0.96
N ALA A 94 4.67 -9.66 1.27
CA ALA A 94 4.54 -9.21 2.65
C ALA A 94 3.57 -10.08 3.46
N LEU A 95 2.53 -10.63 2.80
CA LEU A 95 1.56 -11.54 3.43
C LEU A 95 2.04 -13.01 3.47
N ARG A 96 2.90 -13.44 2.52
CA ARG A 96 3.43 -14.81 2.48
C ARG A 96 4.45 -15.08 3.60
N SER A 97 5.26 -14.09 3.96
CA SER A 97 6.22 -14.21 5.08
C SER A 97 5.53 -14.31 6.44
N THR A 98 4.40 -13.62 6.63
CA THR A 98 3.62 -13.65 7.87
C THR A 98 2.88 -14.98 8.05
N PHE A 99 2.41 -15.60 6.97
CA PHE A 99 1.75 -16.91 7.03
C PHE A 99 2.72 -18.07 7.31
N ARG A 100 4.00 -17.96 6.92
CA ARG A 100 5.02 -18.98 7.22
C ARG A 100 5.39 -19.04 8.70
N LEU A 101 5.10 -18.01 9.50
CA LEU A 101 5.41 -17.97 10.92
C LEU A 101 4.27 -18.47 11.84
N HIS A 102 3.12 -18.87 11.29
CA HIS A 102 1.97 -19.40 12.06
C HIS A 102 1.61 -20.86 11.74
N LEU A 103 2.43 -21.56 10.94
CA LEU A 103 2.31 -23.00 10.66
C LEU A 103 3.68 -23.69 10.75
N GLY A 104 4.36 -23.48 11.87
CA GLY A 104 5.50 -24.27 12.33
C GLY A 104 5.23 -24.78 13.73
#